data_AF-A0A956QRU2-F1
#
_entry.id   AF-A0A956QRU2-F1
#
_cell.length_a   1.000
_cell.length_b   1.000
_cell.length_c   1.000
_cell.angle_alpha   90.00
_cell.angle_beta   90.00
_cell.angle_gamma   90.00
#
_symmetry.space_group_name_H-M   'P 1'
#
loop_
_entity.id
_entity.type
_entity.pdbx_description
1 polymer ?
#
loop_
_entity_poly.entity_id
_entity_poly.type
_entity_poly.pdbx_seq_one_letter_code
_entity_poly.pdbx_strand_id
1 'polypeptide(L)' 'GIAIALNGQVLPRSQWDATTLCDGQHVEIVAPFQGG' A
#
# COMPACT_ATOMS: atom_id res chain seq x y z
N GLY A 1 1.86 -7.80 -9.56
CA GLY A 1 1.61 -6.38 -9.20
C GLY A 1 1.82 -6.20 -7.71
N ILE A 2 1.93 -4.98 -7.20
CA ILE A 2 1.98 -4.73 -5.75
C ILE A 2 0.88 -3.73 -5.42
N ALA A 3 0.13 -3.98 -4.36
CA ALA A 3 -0.79 -3.04 -3.75
C ALA A 3 -0.24 -2.61 -2.40
N ILE A 4 -0.42 -1.33 -2.06
CA ILE A 4 -0.07 -0.77 -0.76
C ILE A 4 -1.36 -0.25 -0.14
N ALA A 5 -1.54 -0.47 1.16
CA ALA A 5 -2.56 0.17 1.97
C ALA A 5 -1.94 0.87 3.18
N LEU A 6 -2.55 1.98 3.59
CA LEU A 6 -2.23 2.72 4.82
C LEU A 6 -3.44 2.65 5.74
N ASN A 7 -3.26 2.10 6.95
CA ASN A 7 -4.33 1.91 7.93
C ASN A 7 -5.57 1.21 7.32
N GLY A 8 -5.35 0.14 6.55
CA GLY A 8 -6.41 -0.59 5.85
C GLY A 8 -7.05 0.11 4.64
N GLN A 9 -6.56 1.28 4.22
CA GLN A 9 -7.03 1.98 3.01
C GLN A 9 -6.03 1.84 1.86
N VAL A 10 -6.46 1.30 0.73
CA VAL A 10 -5.60 1.13 -0.44
C VAL A 10 -5.13 2.48 -0.98
N LEU A 11 -3.82 2.62 -1.16
CA LEU A 11 -3.18 3.80 -1.71
C LEU A 11 -2.95 3.62 -3.23
N PRO A 12 -3.59 4.42 -4.10
CA PRO A 12 -3.36 4.37 -5.53
C PRO A 12 -1.89 4.61 -5.89
N ARG A 13 -1.37 3.87 -6.88
CA ARG A 13 0.05 3.92 -7.25
C ARG A 13 0.54 5.32 -7.62
N SER A 14 -0.31 6.16 -8.21
CA SER A 14 0.02 7.56 -8.55
C SER A 14 0.24 8.46 -7.34
N GLN A 15 -0.19 8.06 -6.14
CA GLN A 15 -0.07 8.85 -4.91
C GLN A 15 1.11 8.44 -4.05
N TRP A 16 1.80 7.35 -4.38
CA TRP A 16 2.88 6.80 -3.53
C TRP A 16 3.99 7.82 -3.28
N ASP A 17 4.48 8.47 -4.33
CA ASP A 17 5.59 9.43 -4.21
C ASP A 17 5.20 10.70 -3.45
N ALA A 18 3.90 11.04 -3.42
CA ALA A 18 3.38 12.21 -2.72
C ALA A 18 2.95 11.91 -1.28
N THR A 19 2.82 10.64 -0.91
CA THR A 19 2.28 10.24 0.38
C THR A 19 3.40 10.18 1.43
N THR A 20 3.35 11.10 2.38
CA THR A 20 4.25 11.10 3.54
C THR A 20 3.70 10.16 4.61
N LEU A 21 4.58 9.33 5.20
CA LEU A 21 4.24 8.48 6.34
C LEU A 21 4.47 9.22 7.65
N CYS A 22 3.52 9.10 8.57
CA CYS A 22 3.60 9.61 9.93
C CYS A 22 3.78 8.46 10.92
N ASP A 23 4.36 8.77 12.08
CA ASP A 23 4.46 7.81 13.17
C ASP A 23 3.08 7.26 13.57
N GLY A 24 3.05 5.98 13.93
CA GLY A 24 1.82 5.25 14.26
C GLY A 24 0.94 4.84 13.07
N GLN A 25 1.25 5.23 11.83
CA GLN A 25 0.56 4.70 10.65
C GLN A 25 1.05 3.28 10.32
N HIS A 26 0.13 2.43 9.89
CA HIS A 26 0.41 1.05 9.52
C HIS A 26 0.42 0.88 7.99
N VAL A 27 1.50 0.32 7.47
CA VAL A 27 1.68 0.06 6.03
C VAL A 27 1.48 -1.42 5.78
N GLU A 28 0.61 -1.73 4.82
CA GLU A 28 0.32 -3.10 4.39
C GLU A 28 0.74 -3.26 2.93
N ILE A 29 1.58 -4.26 2.64
CA ILE A 29 2.07 -4.54 1.29
C ILE A 29 1.52 -5.89 0.86
N VAL A 30 0.73 -5.88 -0.22
CA VAL A 30 0.08 -7.07 -0.75
C VAL A 30 0.59 -7.35 -2.15
N ALA A 31 1.12 -8.54 -2.36
CA ALA A 31 1.41 -9.09 -3.67
C ALA A 31 0.32 -10.10 -4.04
N PRO A 32 -0.34 -9.97 -5.20
CA PRO A 32 -1.19 -11.04 -5.71
C PRO A 32 -0.28 -12.21 -6.08
N PHE A 33 -0.55 -13.37 -5.50
CA PHE A 33 0.00 -14.62 -5.97
C PHE A 33 -0.92 -15.17 -7.06
N GLN A 34 -0.35 -15.52 -8.22
CA GLN A 34 -1.08 -16.24 -9.25
C GLN A 34 -1.02 -17.73 -8.89
N GLY A 35 -2.12 -18.26 -8.35
CA GLY A 35 -2.32 -19.70 -8.25
C GLY A 35 -2.66 -20.26 -9.63
N GLY A 36 -2.09 -21.43 -9.96
CA GLY A 36 -2.47 -22.21 -11.14
C GLY A 36 -3.75 -22.99 -10.91
#